data_AF-F1T8H4-F1
#
_entry.id   AF-F1T8H4-F1
#
_cell.length_a   1.000
_cell.length_b   1.000
_cell.length_c   1.000
_cell.angle_alpha   90.00
_cell.angle_beta   90.00
_cell.angle_gamma   90.00
#
_symmetry.space_group_name_H-M   'P 1'
#
loop_
_entity.id
_entity.type
_entity.pdbx_description
1 polymer ?
#
loop_
_entity_poly.entity_id
_entity_poly.type
_entity_poly.pdbx_seq_one_letter_code
_entity_poly.pdbx_strand_id
1 'polypeptide(L)'
;MPKRLDDLYHSFFKQQDFNELRLSVEENHKILIDRLSKEDRKTVLRIIDALGMICNYQSKASFIQGFGLGMELTTELKNYDHSLEEVLNDCGQFFMPKGEADDEKES
;
A
#
# COMPACT_ATOMS: atom_id res chain seq x y z
N MET A 1 7.92 0.45 -21.26
CA MET A 1 7.37 -0.66 -20.46
C MET A 1 6.42 -1.47 -21.33
N PRO A 2 6.31 -2.80 -21.18
CA PRO A 2 5.31 -3.57 -21.91
C PRO A 2 3.92 -3.03 -21.57
N LYS A 3 3.07 -2.77 -22.58
CA LYS A 3 1.77 -2.09 -22.46
C LYS A 3 0.92 -2.58 -21.27
N ARG A 4 0.93 -3.89 -21.01
CA ARG A 4 0.21 -4.52 -19.89
C ARG A 4 0.58 -4.01 -18.49
N LEU A 5 1.86 -3.73 -18.23
CA LEU A 5 2.26 -3.21 -16.90
C LEU A 5 1.80 -1.77 -16.71
N ASP A 6 1.77 -1.00 -17.79
CA ASP A 6 1.31 0.39 -17.77
C ASP A 6 -0.20 0.44 -17.55
N ASP A 7 -0.96 -0.40 -18.26
CA ASP A 7 -2.41 -0.55 -18.08
C ASP A 7 -2.75 -0.98 -16.64
N LEU A 8 -1.98 -1.91 -16.08
CA LEU A 8 -2.14 -2.38 -14.70
C LEU A 8 -1.82 -1.28 -13.68
N TYR A 9 -0.76 -0.51 -13.91
CA TYR A 9 -0.42 0.62 -13.05
C TYR A 9 -1.58 1.64 -13.02
N HIS A 10 -2.10 2.02 -14.18
CA HIS A 10 -3.18 3.00 -14.27
C HIS A 10 -4.53 2.48 -13.75
N SER A 11 -4.77 1.17 -13.76
CA SER A 11 -6.01 0.60 -13.19
C SER A 11 -6.02 0.63 -11.66
N PHE A 12 -4.87 0.45 -11.01
CA PHE A 12 -4.75 0.48 -9.55
C PHE A 12 -4.39 1.86 -8.99
N PHE A 13 -3.65 2.68 -9.74
CA PHE A 13 -3.23 3.99 -9.29
C PHE A 13 -4.36 5.01 -9.42
N LYS A 14 -4.95 5.37 -8.28
CA LYS A 14 -5.82 6.55 -8.18
C LYS A 14 -5.00 7.69 -7.59
N GLN A 15 -4.78 8.73 -8.40
CA GLN A 15 -4.18 9.95 -7.89
C GLN A 15 -5.08 10.53 -6.81
N GLN A 16 -4.54 10.64 -5.60
CA GLN A 16 -5.24 11.21 -4.48
C GLN A 16 -5.24 12.74 -4.60
N ASP A 17 -6.38 13.36 -4.32
CA ASP A 17 -6.48 14.82 -4.29
C ASP A 17 -5.92 15.33 -2.96
N PHE A 18 -4.96 16.26 -3.04
CA PHE A 18 -4.33 16.92 -1.91
C PHE A 18 -4.51 18.44 -1.95
N ASN A 19 -5.38 18.97 -2.81
CA ASN A 19 -5.55 20.41 -3.01
C ASN A 19 -5.89 21.14 -1.69
N GLU A 20 -6.84 20.62 -0.91
CA GLU A 20 -7.21 21.20 0.38
C GLU A 20 -6.03 21.20 1.37
N LEU A 21 -5.29 20.08 1.45
CA LEU A 21 -4.09 20.00 2.28
C LEU A 21 -3.01 20.99 1.84
N ARG A 22 -2.80 21.16 0.53
CA ARG A 22 -1.81 22.11 -0.01
C ARG A 22 -2.19 23.55 0.31
N LEU A 23 -3.46 23.91 0.16
CA LEU A 23 -3.97 25.23 0.54
C LEU A 23 -3.78 25.48 2.04
N SER A 24 -4.13 24.51 2.88
CA SER A 24 -3.93 24.59 4.33
C SER A 24 -2.45 24.79 4.69
N VAL A 25 -1.52 24.10 4.03
CA VAL A 25 -0.08 24.30 4.23
C VAL A 25 0.35 25.73 3.88
N GLU A 26 -0.13 26.28 2.76
CA GLU A 26 0.19 27.65 2.35
C GLU A 26 -0.36 28.70 3.32
N GLU A 27 -1.60 28.53 3.80
CA GLU A 27 -2.22 29.43 4.79
C GLU A 27 -1.48 29.38 6.13
N ASN A 28 -1.18 28.19 6.63
CA ASN A 28 -0.40 28.01 7.86
C ASN A 28 1.02 28.57 7.72
N HIS A 29 1.62 28.47 6.54
CA HIS A 29 2.95 29.05 6.30
C HIS A 29 2.95 30.58 6.44
N LYS A 30 1.91 31.26 5.93
CA LYS A 30 1.75 32.72 6.11
C LYS A 30 1.63 33.08 7.59
N ILE A 31 0.81 32.36 8.34
CA ILE A 31 0.65 32.57 9.80
C ILE A 31 1.99 32.38 10.53
N LEU A 32 2.75 31.36 10.15
CA LEU A 32 4.09 31.10 10.68
C LEU A 32 5.04 32.27 10.44
N ILE A 33 5.03 32.86 9.24
CA ILE A 33 5.83 34.04 8.88
C ILE A 33 5.47 35.24 9.76
N ASP A 34 4.19 35.47 10.02
CA ASP A 34 3.71 36.64 10.75
C ASP A 34 3.95 36.53 12.26
N ARG A 35 3.91 35.33 12.83
CA ARG A 35 3.94 35.12 14.29
C ARG A 35 5.32 34.78 14.85
N LEU A 36 6.22 34.23 14.06
CA LEU A 36 7.49 33.69 14.56
C LEU A 36 8.72 34.40 13.99
N SER A 37 9.78 34.46 14.80
CA SER A 37 11.09 34.92 14.35
C SER A 37 11.65 34.01 13.26
N LYS A 38 12.70 34.47 12.56
CA LYS A 38 13.33 33.65 11.51
C LYS A 38 13.91 32.34 12.06
N GLU A 39 14.51 32.37 13.24
CA GLU A 39 15.15 31.20 13.85
C GLU A 39 14.11 30.19 14.36
N ASP A 40 13.01 30.67 14.94
CA ASP A 40 11.91 29.81 15.38
C ASP A 40 11.24 29.11 14.18
N ARG A 41 10.98 29.86 13.09
CA ARG A 41 10.42 29.28 11.85
C ARG A 41 11.32 28.18 11.29
N LYS A 42 12.63 28.42 11.26
CA LYS A 42 13.61 27.43 10.79
C LYS A 42 13.56 26.16 11.63
N THR A 43 13.40 26.31 12.94
CA THR A 43 13.30 25.17 13.87
C THR A 43 12.02 24.38 13.64
N VAL A 44 10.87 25.04 13.52
CA VAL A 44 9.58 24.38 13.21
C VAL A 44 9.63 23.65 11.88
N LEU A 45 10.16 24.30 10.82
CA LEU A 45 10.26 23.67 9.49
C LEU A 45 11.19 22.45 9.49
N ARG A 46 12.29 22.48 10.25
CA ARG A 46 13.17 21.31 10.42
C ARG A 46 12.47 20.16 11.14
N ILE A 47 11.64 20.44 12.14
CA ILE A 47 10.84 19.42 12.82
C ILE A 47 9.85 18.79 11.84
N ILE A 48 9.13 19.59 11.06
CA ILE A 48 8.18 19.12 10.04
C ILE A 48 8.89 18.26 8.99
N ASP A 49 10.05 18.69 8.51
CA ASP A 49 10.85 17.94 7.54
C ASP A 49 11.29 16.58 8.11
N ALA A 50 11.82 16.56 9.33
CA ALA A 50 12.21 15.32 10.00
C ALA A 50 11.01 14.37 10.23
N LEU A 51 9.86 14.88 10.66
CA LEU A 51 8.64 14.08 10.80
C LEU A 51 8.17 13.53 9.45
N GLY A 52 8.24 14.33 8.39
CA GLY A 52 7.92 13.91 7.02
C GLY A 52 8.85 12.80 6.54
N MET A 53 10.15 12.92 6.80
CA MET A 53 11.12 11.87 6.50
C MET A 53 10.81 10.58 7.24
N ILE A 54 10.55 10.63 8.56
CA ILE A 54 10.19 9.46 9.37
C ILE A 54 8.97 8.75 8.79
N CYS A 55 7.90 9.50 8.52
CA CYS A 55 6.65 8.95 7.96
C CYS A 55 6.90 8.28 6.60
N ASN A 56 7.67 8.92 5.72
CA ASN A 56 8.02 8.39 4.41
C ASN A 56 8.84 7.10 4.50
N TYR A 57 9.88 7.07 5.34
CA TYR A 57 10.68 5.85 5.55
C TYR A 57 9.86 4.71 6.13
N GLN A 58 9.00 5.00 7.11
CA GLN A 58 8.11 3.99 7.70
C GLN A 58 7.13 3.45 6.67
N SER A 59 6.47 4.32 5.89
CA SER A 59 5.55 3.90 4.82
C SER A 59 6.23 3.02 3.78
N LYS A 60 7.44 3.41 3.33
CA LYS A 60 8.24 2.60 2.40
C LYS A 60 8.63 1.25 2.99
N ALA A 61 9.08 1.22 4.24
CA ALA A 61 9.46 -0.01 4.91
C ALA A 61 8.26 -0.96 5.05
N SER A 62 7.12 -0.45 5.49
CA SER A 62 5.88 -1.23 5.61
C SER A 62 5.39 -1.75 4.27
N PHE A 63 5.47 -0.94 3.20
CA PHE A 63 5.12 -1.37 1.85
C PHE A 63 6.01 -2.53 1.38
N ILE A 64 7.33 -2.41 1.51
CA ILE A 64 8.28 -3.45 1.10
C ILE A 64 8.05 -4.76 1.88
N GLN A 65 7.86 -4.67 3.20
CA GLN A 65 7.59 -5.83 4.04
C GLN A 65 6.27 -6.50 3.70
N GLY A 66 5.20 -5.71 3.52
CA GLY A 66 3.89 -6.24 3.12
C GLY A 66 3.93 -6.90 1.74
N PHE A 67 4.67 -6.32 0.79
CA PHE A 67 4.87 -6.92 -0.53
C PHE A 67 5.66 -8.23 -0.44
N GLY A 68 6.74 -8.27 0.33
CA GLY A 68 7.52 -9.48 0.58
C GLY A 68 6.68 -10.60 1.18
N LEU A 69 5.89 -10.29 2.21
CA LEU A 69 4.96 -11.23 2.83
C LEU A 69 3.93 -11.76 1.82
N GLY A 70 3.35 -10.90 0.97
CA GLY A 70 2.42 -11.33 -0.08
C GLY A 70 3.06 -12.31 -1.07
N MET A 71 4.33 -12.11 -1.42
CA MET A 71 5.07 -13.02 -2.30
C MET A 71 5.36 -14.37 -1.63
N GLU A 72 5.71 -14.37 -0.35
CA GLU A 72 5.90 -15.60 0.44
C GLU A 72 4.60 -16.39 0.55
N LEU A 73 3.49 -15.74 0.90
CA LEU A 73 2.16 -16.36 0.96
C LEU A 73 1.74 -16.93 -0.39
N THR A 74 2.02 -16.22 -1.48
CA THR A 74 1.71 -16.72 -2.84
C THR A 74 2.54 -17.96 -3.19
N THR A 75 3.79 -18.01 -2.72
CA THR A 75 4.67 -19.18 -2.92
C THR A 75 4.19 -20.36 -2.10
N GLU A 76 3.82 -20.13 -0.84
CA GLU A 76 3.23 -21.14 0.03
C GLU A 76 1.93 -21.70 -0.57
N LEU A 77 1.04 -20.84 -1.06
CA LEU A 77 -0.22 -21.25 -1.69
C LEU A 77 -0.01 -22.09 -2.95
N LYS A 78 1.03 -21.81 -3.74
CA LYS A 78 1.36 -22.64 -4.92
C LYS A 78 1.87 -24.03 -4.56
N ASN A 79 2.51 -24.15 -3.40
CA ASN A 79 3.03 -25.41 -2.89
C ASN A 79 2.05 -26.10 -1.94
N TYR A 80 0.86 -25.52 -1.75
CA TYR A 80 -0.17 -26.05 -0.88
C TYR A 80 -0.66 -27.40 -1.41
N ASP A 81 -0.55 -28.43 -0.59
CA ASP A 81 -1.11 -29.74 -0.87
C ASP A 81 -2.57 -29.79 -0.43
N HIS A 82 -3.48 -29.93 -1.40
CA HIS A 82 -4.92 -30.05 -1.19
C HIS A 82 -5.33 -31.30 -0.41
N SER A 83 -4.43 -32.28 -0.19
CA SER A 83 -4.71 -33.45 0.65
C SER A 83 -5.08 -33.07 2.10
N LEU A 84 -4.55 -31.94 2.60
CA LEU A 84 -4.88 -31.42 3.93
C LEU A 84 -6.30 -30.81 3.99
N GLU A 85 -6.82 -30.39 2.84
CA GLU A 85 -8.15 -29.80 2.67
C GLU A 85 -9.23 -30.89 2.81
N GLU A 86 -9.00 -32.11 2.31
CA GLU A 86 -9.88 -33.26 2.55
C GLU A 86 -9.97 -33.61 4.05
N VAL A 87 -8.83 -33.61 4.76
CA VAL A 87 -8.77 -33.92 6.21
C VAL A 87 -9.48 -32.86 7.07
N LEU A 88 -9.42 -31.59 6.67
CA LEU A 88 -10.03 -30.47 7.40
C LEU A 88 -11.52 -30.27 7.06
N ASN A 89 -11.94 -30.63 5.84
CA ASN A 89 -13.36 -30.63 5.44
C ASN A 89 -14.16 -31.68 6.23
N ASP A 90 -13.58 -32.84 6.52
CA ASP A 90 -14.20 -33.86 7.37
C ASP A 90 -14.43 -33.38 8.81
N CYS A 91 -13.63 -32.41 9.29
CA CYS A 91 -13.79 -31.76 10.59
C CYS A 91 -14.71 -30.53 10.56
N GLY A 92 -15.25 -30.14 9.40
CA GLY A 92 -16.17 -29.01 9.24
C GLY A 92 -15.57 -27.63 9.52
N GLN A 93 -14.24 -27.49 9.50
CA GLN A 93 -13.53 -26.26 9.90
C GLN A 93 -13.07 -25.38 8.72
N PHE A 94 -13.24 -25.82 7.48
CA PHE A 94 -12.75 -25.10 6.30
C PHE A 94 -13.87 -24.90 5.28
N PHE A 95 -13.99 -23.68 4.74
CA PHE A 95 -14.99 -23.33 3.72
C PHE A 95 -14.35 -22.37 2.71
N MET A 96 -13.42 -22.87 1.90
CA MET A 96 -13.04 -22.19 0.66
C MET A 96 -13.97 -22.68 -0.45
N PRO A 97 -14.79 -21.81 -1.07
CA PRO A 97 -15.57 -22.19 -2.23
C PRO A 97 -14.61 -22.54 -3.37
N LYS A 98 -14.70 -23.76 -3.90
CA LYS A 98 -13.93 -24.16 -5.09
C LYS A 98 -14.33 -23.24 -6.24
N GLY A 99 -13.38 -22.46 -6.74
CA GLY A 99 -13.55 -21.73 -7.99
C GLY A 99 -13.81 -22.74 -9.11
N GLU A 100 -14.89 -22.56 -9.84
CA GLU A 100 -15.23 -23.38 -11.00
C GLU A 100 -14.06 -23.30 -12.00
N ALA A 101 -13.41 -24.44 -12.24
CA ALA A 101 -12.46 -24.56 -13.32
C ALA A 101 -13.26 -24.55 -14.62
N ASP A 102 -13.36 -23.38 -15.25
CA ASP A 102 -13.85 -23.27 -16.62
C ASP A 102 -12.88 -24.04 -17.53
N ASP A 103 -13.27 -25.27 -17.88
CA ASP A 103 -12.72 -26.04 -18.98
C ASP A 103 -12.97 -25.26 -20.29
N GLU A 104 -12.12 -24.27 -20.59
CA GLU A 104 -11.97 -23.75 -21.95
C GLU A 104 -11.35 -24.86 -22.81
N LYS A 105 -12.23 -25.72 -23.35
CA LYS A 105 -11.90 -26.58 -24.49
C LYS A 105 -11.70 -25.71 -25.72
N GLU A 106 -10.44 -25.42 -26.01
CA GLU A 106 -9.98 -24.86 -27.28
C GLU A 106 -10.50 -25.76 -28.44
N SER A 107 -11.33 -25.19 -29.32
CA SER A 107 -11.75 -25.76 -30.62
C SER A 107 -11.09 -25.01 -31.76
#